data_AF-A0A432G926-F1
#
_entry.id   AF-A0A432G926-F1
#
_cell.length_a   1.000
_cell.length_b   1.000
_cell.length_c   1.000
_cell.angle_alpha   90.00
_cell.angle_beta   90.00
_cell.angle_gamma   90.00
#
_symmetry.space_group_name_H-M   'P 1'
#
loop_
_entity.id
_entity.type
_entity.pdbx_description
1 polymer ?
#
loop_
_entity_poly.entity_id
_entity_poly.type
_entity_poly.pdbx_seq_one_letter_code
_entity_poly.pdbx_strand_id
1 'polypeptide(L)'
;MLDIIDTHQHLWNLDRLKLPWVEGVPALNRSFEISDYLKASASSGIRRTVYMEVDAHPDDKQKEIDDLTLHCKADSDVMLGMVVV
;
A
#
# COMPACT_ATOMS: atom_id res chain seq x y z
N MET A 1 -1.18 14.88 -21.48
CA MET A 1 -1.28 13.61 -20.74
C MET A 1 -1.98 13.93 -19.43
N LEU A 2 -3.00 13.15 -19.05
CA LEU A 2 -3.76 13.40 -17.82
C LEU A 2 -2.92 12.97 -16.61
N ASP A 3 -2.81 13.82 -15.60
CA ASP A 3 -2.13 13.50 -14.33
C ASP A 3 -3.16 12.89 -13.39
N ILE A 4 -3.10 11.56 -13.19
CA ILE A 4 -4.04 10.82 -12.35
C ILE A 4 -3.40 10.52 -11.00
N ILE A 5 -4.14 10.80 -9.94
CA ILE A 5 -3.80 10.44 -8.57
C ILE A 5 -4.75 9.30 -8.15
N ASP A 6 -4.19 8.16 -7.79
CA ASP A 6 -4.95 7.07 -7.16
C ASP A 6 -5.11 7.38 -5.68
N THR A 7 -6.30 7.81 -5.29
CA THR A 7 -6.57 8.26 -3.93
C THR A 7 -6.87 7.12 -2.95
N HIS A 8 -6.84 5.85 -3.39
CA HIS A 8 -7.23 4.71 -2.57
C HIS A 8 -6.42 3.45 -2.92
N GLN A 9 -5.14 3.44 -2.54
CA GLN A 9 -4.23 2.32 -2.76
C GLN A 9 -4.06 1.50 -1.48
N HIS A 10 -4.07 0.17 -1.61
CA HIS A 10 -3.65 -0.75 -0.55
C HIS A 10 -2.38 -1.49 -0.95
N LEU A 11 -1.46 -1.64 0.00
CA LEU A 11 -0.21 -2.39 -0.09
C LEU A 11 0.02 -3.10 1.24
N TRP A 12 0.61 -4.29 1.22
CA TRP A 12 0.95 -5.01 2.44
C TRP A 12 2.03 -6.07 2.22
N ASN A 13 2.77 -6.37 3.29
CA ASN A 13 3.77 -7.41 3.35
C ASN A 13 3.41 -8.44 4.43
N LEU A 14 3.06 -9.67 4.04
CA LEU A 14 2.66 -10.73 4.98
C LEU A 14 3.82 -11.32 5.78
N ASP A 15 5.08 -11.05 5.40
CA ASP A 15 6.24 -11.38 6.24
C ASP A 15 6.41 -10.39 7.40
N ARG A 16 5.72 -9.23 7.34
CA ARG A 16 5.80 -8.16 8.35
C ARG A 16 4.51 -7.98 9.14
N LEU A 17 3.37 -7.98 8.47
CA LEU A 17 2.06 -7.68 9.03
C LEU A 17 1.19 -8.94 9.14
N LYS A 18 0.47 -9.06 10.26
CA LYS A 18 -0.62 -10.03 10.39
C LYS A 18 -1.92 -9.43 9.86
N LEU A 19 -2.46 -10.03 8.80
CA LEU A 19 -3.77 -9.69 8.23
C LEU A 19 -4.71 -10.90 8.30
N PRO A 20 -5.34 -11.21 9.45
CA PRO A 20 -6.15 -12.43 9.58
C PRO A 20 -7.26 -12.56 8.52
N TRP A 21 -7.77 -11.44 8.01
CA TRP A 21 -8.82 -11.41 7.01
C TRP A 21 -8.38 -11.94 5.63
N VAL A 22 -7.08 -11.95 5.29
CA VAL A 22 -6.63 -12.47 3.98
C VAL A 22 -6.63 -14.00 3.92
N GLU A 23 -6.60 -14.70 5.05
CA GLU A 23 -6.60 -16.17 5.09
C GLU A 23 -7.83 -16.77 4.41
N GLY A 24 -8.97 -16.08 4.49
CA GLY A 24 -10.23 -16.45 3.83
C GLY A 24 -10.30 -16.11 2.34
N VAL A 25 -9.30 -15.40 1.80
CA VAL A 25 -9.30 -14.91 0.41
C VAL A 25 -7.98 -15.28 -0.28
N PRO A 26 -7.87 -16.49 -0.87
CA PRO A 26 -6.61 -16.99 -1.43
C PRO A 26 -5.94 -16.07 -2.45
N ALA A 27 -6.71 -15.31 -3.23
CA ALA A 27 -6.18 -14.36 -4.21
C ALA A 27 -5.43 -13.16 -3.55
N LEU A 28 -5.76 -12.85 -2.30
CA LEU A 28 -5.19 -11.76 -1.51
C LEU A 28 -4.19 -12.26 -0.47
N ASN A 29 -4.10 -13.58 -0.24
CA ASN A 29 -3.20 -14.20 0.72
C ASN A 29 -1.75 -14.29 0.21
N ARG A 30 -1.18 -13.13 -0.14
CA ARG A 30 0.22 -12.90 -0.53
C ARG A 30 0.57 -11.43 -0.32
N SER A 31 1.86 -11.08 -0.32
CA SER A 31 2.29 -9.69 -0.27
C SER A 31 2.01 -8.94 -1.59
N PHE A 32 1.67 -7.66 -1.48
CA PHE A 32 1.53 -6.71 -2.58
C PHE A 32 2.36 -5.47 -2.26
N GLU A 33 3.51 -5.37 -2.92
CA GLU A 33 4.50 -4.31 -2.66
C GLU A 33 4.33 -3.15 -3.65
N ILE A 34 4.93 -1.99 -3.34
CA ILE A 34 4.90 -0.83 -4.24
C ILE A 34 5.40 -1.16 -5.65
N SER A 35 6.36 -2.09 -5.77
CA SER A 35 6.89 -2.52 -7.07
C SER A 35 5.88 -3.29 -7.91
N ASP A 36 4.97 -4.03 -7.28
CA ASP A 36 3.90 -4.76 -7.95
C ASP A 36 2.85 -3.77 -8.46
N TYR A 37 2.51 -2.79 -7.63
CA TYR A 37 1.60 -1.72 -8.01
C TYR A 37 2.12 -0.90 -9.19
N LEU A 38 3.39 -0.50 -9.18
CA LEU A 38 3.99 0.27 -10.29
C LEU A 38 3.98 -0.51 -11.60
N LYS A 39 4.21 -1.84 -11.55
CA LYS A 39 4.08 -2.70 -12.73
C LYS A 39 2.64 -2.78 -13.21
N ALA A 40 1.68 -2.95 -12.30
CA ALA A 40 0.26 -3.06 -12.65
C ALA A 40 -0.33 -1.75 -13.21
N SER A 41 0.14 -0.61 -12.71
CA SER A 41 -0.34 0.73 -13.08
C SER A 41 0.41 1.39 -14.24
N ALA A 42 1.45 0.75 -14.80
CA ALA A 42 2.34 1.38 -15.79
C ALA A 42 1.63 1.99 -17.02
N SER A 43 0.46 1.46 -17.40
CA SER A 43 -0.33 1.93 -18.54
C SER A 43 -1.60 2.71 -18.17
N SER A 44 -1.89 2.90 -16.87
CA SER A 44 -3.13 3.54 -16.41
C SER A 44 -3.07 5.08 -16.46
N GLY A 45 -1.87 5.66 -16.52
CA GLY A 45 -1.66 7.10 -16.39
C GLY A 45 -1.62 7.59 -14.94
N ILE A 46 -1.72 6.70 -13.95
CA ILE A 46 -1.49 7.02 -12.54
C ILE A 46 -0.03 7.45 -12.36
N ARG A 47 0.16 8.60 -11.71
CA ARG A 47 1.47 9.17 -11.40
C ARG A 47 1.76 9.20 -9.91
N ARG A 48 0.72 9.33 -9.10
CA ARG A 48 0.82 9.48 -7.65
C ARG A 48 -0.28 8.71 -6.92
N THR A 49 -0.06 8.39 -5.67
CA THR A 49 -1.01 7.61 -4.86
C THR A 49 -1.17 8.16 -3.45
N VAL A 50 -2.30 7.81 -2.82
CA VAL A 50 -2.53 7.92 -1.38
C VAL A 50 -2.80 6.52 -0.85
N TYR A 51 -2.04 6.11 0.16
CA TYR A 51 -2.20 4.82 0.83
C TYR A 51 -3.38 4.84 1.80
N MET A 52 -4.10 3.72 1.87
CA MET A 52 -5.16 3.45 2.83
C MET A 52 -4.80 2.22 3.65
N GLU A 53 -4.99 2.31 4.96
CA GLU A 53 -4.78 1.20 5.91
C GLU A 53 -5.49 -0.09 5.48
N VAL A 54 -4.89 -1.22 5.88
CA VAL A 54 -5.29 -2.56 5.43
C VAL A 54 -5.96 -3.40 6.51
N ASP A 55 -6.48 -2.77 7.56
CA ASP A 55 -7.03 -3.40 8.75
C ASP A 55 -6.03 -4.41 9.35
N ALA A 56 -4.80 -3.94 9.58
CA ALA A 56 -3.77 -4.75 10.20
C ALA A 56 -4.20 -5.19 11.60
N HIS A 57 -3.74 -6.38 12.02
CA HIS A 57 -3.96 -6.85 13.39
C HIS A 57 -3.58 -5.74 14.38
N PRO A 58 -4.34 -5.51 15.47
CA PRO A 58 -4.12 -4.36 16.37
C PRO A 58 -2.67 -4.19 16.86
N ASP A 59 -1.98 -5.31 17.12
CA ASP A 59 -0.56 -5.33 17.53
C ASP A 59 0.43 -4.83 16.46
N ASP A 60 0.02 -4.80 15.18
CA ASP A 60 0.86 -4.46 14.03
C ASP A 60 0.54 -3.07 13.44
N LYS A 61 -0.42 -2.31 13.99
CA LYS A 61 -0.79 -0.96 13.49
C LYS A 61 0.41 -0.01 13.38
N GLN A 62 1.25 0.04 14.43
CA GLN A 62 2.43 0.90 14.39
C GLN A 62 3.44 0.41 13.34
N LYS A 63 3.56 -0.91 13.15
CA LYS A 63 4.46 -1.50 12.17
C LYS A 63 4.04 -1.14 10.75
N GLU A 64 2.74 -1.18 10.45
CA GLU A 64 2.16 -0.71 9.18
C GLU A 64 2.53 0.76 8.94
N ILE A 65 2.29 1.64 9.92
CA ILE A 65 2.64 3.07 9.83
C ILE A 65 4.13 3.27 9.56
N ASP A 66 5.00 2.54 10.27
CA ASP A 66 6.45 2.64 10.12
C ASP A 66 6.90 2.18 8.72
N ASP A 67 6.33 1.08 8.22
CA ASP A 67 6.63 0.54 6.90
C ASP A 67 6.21 1.52 5.80
N LEU A 68 5.00 2.08 5.87
CA LEU A 68 4.49 3.02 4.86
C LEU A 68 5.10 4.42 4.97
N THR A 69 5.60 4.81 6.15
CA THR A 69 6.34 6.07 6.32
C THR A 69 7.56 6.13 5.40
N LEU A 70 8.23 4.99 5.17
CA LEU A 70 9.39 4.92 4.28
C LEU A 70 9.02 5.27 2.84
N HIS A 71 7.82 4.86 2.39
CA HIS A 71 7.33 5.20 1.06
C HIS A 71 6.94 6.67 0.94
N CYS A 72 6.23 7.22 1.94
CA CYS A 72 5.85 8.63 1.96
C CYS A 72 7.06 9.59 2.04
N LYS A 73 8.18 9.14 2.62
CA LYS A 73 9.43 9.93 2.75
C LYS A 73 10.47 9.64 1.67
N ALA A 74 10.22 8.67 0.79
CA ALA A 74 11.13 8.38 -0.30
C ALA A 74 11.28 9.63 -1.18
N ASP A 75 12.47 9.83 -1.77
CA ASP A 75 12.72 10.85 -2.78
C ASP A 75 12.10 10.43 -4.13
N SER A 76 10.81 10.11 -4.08
CA SER A 76 9.98 9.70 -5.19
C SER A 76 8.61 10.36 -5.01
N ASP A 77 8.13 11.09 -6.02
CA ASP A 77 6.81 11.72 -6.01
C ASP A 77 5.64 10.72 -6.15
N VAL A 78 5.85 9.44 -5.80
CA VAL A 78 4.91 8.34 -6.03
C VAL A 78 3.83 8.29 -4.95
N MET A 79 4.20 8.10 -3.68
CA MET A 79 3.23 8.02 -2.57
C MET A 79 3.22 9.35 -1.82
N LEU A 80 2.11 10.07 -1.89
CA LEU A 80 1.99 11.43 -1.33
C LEU A 80 1.62 11.45 0.16
N GLY A 81 1.10 10.34 0.67
CA GLY A 81 0.65 10.24 2.05
C GLY A 81 -0.08 8.94 2.31
N MET A 82 -0.51 8.80 3.56
CA MET A 82 -1.27 7.65 4.04
C MET A 82 -2.42 8.10 4.94
N VAL A 83 -3.51 7.34 4.91
CA VAL A 83 -4.63 7.45 5.84
C VAL A 83 -4.66 6.17 6.68
N VAL A 84 -4.46 6.34 7.99
CA VAL A 84 -4.35 5.27 8.99
C VAL A 84 -5.20 5.61 10.23
N VAL A 85 -5.67 4.59 10.96
CA VAL A 85 -6.59 4.74 12.12
C VAL A 85 -6.06 4.05 13.38
#